data_AF-A0AAD1W1H7-F1
#
_entry.id   AF-A0AAD1W1H7-F1
#
_cell.length_a   1.000
_cell.length_b   1.000
_cell.length_c   1.000
_cell.angle_alpha   90.00
_cell.angle_beta   90.00
_cell.angle_gamma   90.00
#
_symmetry.space_group_name_H-M   'P 1'
#
loop_
_entity.id
_entity.type
_entity.pdbx_description
1 polymer ?
#
loop_
_entity_poly.entity_id
_entity_poly.type
_entity_poly.pdbx_seq_one_letter_code
_entity_poly.pdbx_strand_id
1 'polypeptide(L)'
;MRLLQYREKKICTRVPLVVTYNPALEEIRKIIKDLQPILTEDETLKNIFPETPILAFRQPPNLQKKLINRRLPTDAHMHRQHSHTQQ
;
A
#
# COMPACT_ATOMS: atom_id res chain seq x y z
N MET A 1 24.98 9.19 30.67
CA MET A 1 24.49 8.33 29.57
C MET A 1 22.98 8.16 29.72
N ARG A 2 22.16 8.59 28.75
CA ARG A 2 20.69 8.42 28.79
C ARG A 2 20.30 7.39 27.73
N LEU A 3 20.04 6.15 28.15
CA LEU A 3 19.67 5.06 27.24
C LEU A 3 18.25 5.26 26.72
N LEU A 4 18.01 4.80 25.48
CA LEU A 4 16.66 4.65 24.94
C LEU A 4 15.90 3.62 25.77
N GLN A 5 14.75 4.03 26.30
CA GLN A 5 13.84 3.15 27.01
C GLN A 5 12.88 2.51 26.01
N TYR A 6 12.70 1.20 26.11
CA TYR A 6 11.70 0.49 25.35
C TYR A 6 10.29 1.01 25.72
N ARG A 7 9.50 1.39 24.71
CA ARG A 7 8.09 1.71 24.88
C ARG A 7 7.26 0.50 24.45
N GLU A 8 6.38 0.06 25.33
CA GLU A 8 5.41 -0.97 24.98
C GLU A 8 4.54 -0.51 23.80
N LYS A 9 4.42 -1.40 22.82
CA LYS A 9 3.64 -1.14 21.62
C LYS A 9 2.17 -1.34 21.94
N LYS A 10 1.41 -0.25 21.97
CA LYS A 10 -0.06 -0.31 22.13
C LYS A 10 -0.67 -1.02 20.92
N ILE A 11 -1.55 -1.98 21.19
CA ILE A 11 -2.37 -2.63 20.16
C ILE A 11 -3.34 -1.57 19.61
N CYS A 12 -3.40 -1.44 18.29
CA CYS A 12 -4.32 -0.53 17.63
C CYS A 12 -5.37 -1.33 16.87
N THR A 13 -6.63 -1.16 17.26
CA THR A 13 -7.80 -1.83 16.68
C THR A 13 -8.43 -1.06 15.52
N ARG A 14 -7.93 0.15 15.24
CA ARG A 14 -8.47 1.02 14.20
C ARG A 14 -8.17 0.49 12.80
N VAL A 15 -9.19 0.45 11.96
CA VAL A 15 -9.07 -0.01 10.57
C VAL A 15 -8.35 1.05 9.73
N PRO A 16 -7.39 0.67 8.86
CA PRO A 16 -6.69 1.62 8.00
C PRO A 16 -7.54 2.00 6.78
N LEU A 17 -7.64 3.30 6.50
CA LEU A 17 -8.08 3.82 5.21
C LEU A 17 -6.86 4.06 4.33
N VAL A 18 -6.65 3.16 3.36
CA VAL A 18 -5.45 3.12 2.54
C VAL A 18 -5.62 3.95 1.27
N VAL A 19 -4.91 5.06 1.18
CA VAL A 19 -4.94 5.98 0.03
C VAL A 19 -3.59 6.05 -0.69
N THR A 20 -3.60 6.49 -1.94
CA THR A 20 -2.35 6.85 -2.65
C THR A 20 -1.92 8.23 -2.18
N TYR A 21 -0.67 8.39 -1.80
CA TYR A 21 -0.14 9.68 -1.35
C TYR A 21 -0.18 10.71 -2.49
N ASN A 22 -0.74 11.88 -2.22
CA ASN A 22 -0.69 13.05 -3.09
C ASN A 22 -0.42 14.28 -2.21
N PRO A 23 0.68 15.02 -2.42
CA PRO A 23 1.01 16.20 -1.63
C PRO A 23 0.00 17.34 -1.77
N ALA A 24 -0.84 17.37 -2.81
CA ALA A 24 -1.93 18.34 -2.90
C ALA A 24 -3.11 18.02 -1.94
N LEU A 25 -3.08 16.86 -1.27
CA LEU A 25 -4.17 16.34 -0.44
C LEU A 25 -3.78 16.23 1.05
N GLU A 26 -3.06 17.23 1.57
CA GLU A 26 -2.66 17.28 2.99
C GLU A 26 -3.87 17.29 3.95
N GLU A 27 -5.00 17.84 3.50
CA GLU A 27 -6.22 17.95 4.29
C GLU A 27 -7.02 16.65 4.42
N ILE A 28 -6.61 15.55 3.77
CA ILE A 28 -7.32 14.25 3.87
C ILE A 28 -7.58 13.85 5.32
N ARG A 29 -6.60 14.10 6.20
CA ARG A 29 -6.74 13.74 7.62
C ARG A 29 -7.89 14.51 8.30
N LYS A 30 -8.10 15.77 7.92
CA LYS A 30 -9.18 16.61 8.40
C LYS A 30 -10.50 16.12 7.82
N ILE A 31 -10.55 15.90 6.50
CA ILE A 31 -11.73 15.38 5.79
C ILE A 31 -12.23 14.07 6.41
N ILE A 32 -11.34 13.10 6.70
CA ILE A 32 -11.72 11.82 7.32
C ILE A 32 -12.37 12.02 8.69
N LYS A 33 -11.89 12.99 9.48
CA LYS A 33 -12.48 13.29 10.79
C LYS A 33 -13.84 13.96 10.64
N ASP A 34 -13.93 14.95 9.77
CA ASP A 34 -15.15 15.74 9.55
C ASP A 34 -16.26 14.88 8.95
N LEU A 35 -15.91 13.89 8.11
CA LEU A 35 -16.84 12.96 7.48
C LEU A 35 -17.03 11.64 8.24
N GLN A 36 -16.43 11.46 9.42
CA GLN A 36 -16.69 10.29 10.28
C GLN A 36 -18.17 10.07 10.61
N PRO A 37 -19.02 11.11 10.80
CA PRO A 37 -20.44 10.92 11.06
C PRO A 37 -21.14 10.07 10.00
N ILE A 38 -20.74 10.20 8.71
CA ILE A 38 -21.30 9.40 7.61
C ILE A 38 -21.10 7.90 7.85
N LEU A 39 -19.95 7.50 8.40
CA LEU A 39 -19.66 6.09 8.72
C LEU A 39 -20.41 5.63 9.99
N THR A 40 -20.84 6.56 10.84
CA THR A 40 -21.47 6.26 12.12
C THR A 40 -23.00 6.19 12.01
N GLU A 41 -23.58 6.88 11.02
CA GLU A 41 -25.01 6.88 10.71
C GLU A 41 -25.50 5.54 10.16
N ASP A 42 -24.65 4.83 9.40
CA ASP A 42 -24.95 3.50 8.87
C ASP A 42 -24.50 2.40 9.85
N GLU A 43 -25.41 1.49 10.22
CA GLU A 43 -25.11 0.43 11.19
C GLU A 43 -24.04 -0.56 10.70
N THR A 44 -24.02 -0.86 9.41
CA THR A 44 -23.02 -1.78 8.84
C THR A 44 -21.64 -1.14 8.85
N LEU A 45 -21.54 0.13 8.46
CA LEU A 45 -20.29 0.87 8.43
C LEU A 45 -19.77 1.15 9.83
N LYS A 46 -20.66 1.41 10.80
CA LYS A 46 -20.28 1.59 12.21
C LYS A 46 -19.68 0.32 12.80
N ASN A 47 -20.19 -0.85 12.42
CA ASN A 47 -19.64 -2.13 12.84
C ASN A 47 -18.25 -2.41 12.23
N ILE A 48 -18.03 -1.98 10.98
CA ILE A 48 -16.74 -2.14 10.28
C ILE A 48 -15.71 -1.10 10.77
N PHE A 49 -16.14 0.14 10.97
CA PHE A 49 -15.32 1.29 11.35
C PHE A 49 -15.81 1.89 12.68
N PRO A 50 -15.63 1.18 13.81
CA PRO A 50 -16.13 1.63 15.12
C PRO A 50 -15.43 2.91 15.62
N GLU A 51 -14.21 3.15 15.17
CA GLU A 51 -13.45 4.37 15.41
C GLU A 51 -13.05 4.98 14.07
N THR A 52 -12.67 6.27 14.08
CA THR A 52 -12.16 6.94 12.88
C THR A 52 -11.05 6.09 12.23
N PRO A 53 -11.08 5.85 10.91
CA PRO A 53 -10.03 5.08 10.27
C PRO A 53 -8.63 5.72 10.42
N ILE A 54 -7.58 4.91 10.41
CA ILE A 54 -6.20 5.41 10.35
C ILE A 54 -5.88 5.72 8.89
N LEU A 55 -5.48 6.97 8.62
CA LEU A 55 -4.94 7.32 7.31
C LEU A 55 -3.62 6.57 7.08
N ALA A 56 -3.61 5.68 6.08
CA ALA A 56 -2.45 4.93 5.66
C ALA A 56 -2.15 5.22 4.18
N PHE A 57 -0.88 5.31 3.83
CA PHE A 57 -0.46 5.54 2.45
C PHE A 57 0.06 4.26 1.81
N ARG A 58 -0.35 4.03 0.56
CA ARG A 58 0.21 2.94 -0.27
C ARG A 58 1.69 3.18 -0.49
N GLN A 59 2.50 2.16 -0.21
CA GLN A 59 3.90 2.18 -0.59
C GLN A 59 4.01 2.03 -2.11
N PRO A 60 4.67 2.96 -2.83
CA PRO A 60 4.92 2.81 -4.26
C PRO A 60 5.81 1.59 -4.53
N PRO A 61 5.78 1.04 -5.76
CA PRO A 61 6.64 -0.09 -6.13
C PRO A 61 8.11 0.30 -5.99
N ASN A 62 8.79 -0.29 -5.01
CA ASN A 62 10.23 -0.10 -4.82
C ASN A 62 11.04 -0.95 -5.81
N LEU A 63 12.33 -0.64 -5.93
CA LEU A 63 13.23 -1.31 -6.88
C LEU A 63 13.27 -2.83 -6.64
N GLN A 64 13.29 -3.27 -5.39
CA GLN A 64 13.26 -4.68 -5.03
C GLN A 64 12.05 -5.42 -5.63
N LYS A 65 10.83 -4.86 -5.47
CA LYS A 65 9.61 -5.43 -6.06
C LYS A 65 9.65 -5.45 -7.59
N LYS A 66 10.31 -4.46 -8.21
CA LYS A 66 10.49 -4.41 -9.68
C LYS A 66 11.49 -5.46 -10.18
N LEU A 67 12.55 -5.75 -9.42
CA LEU A 67 13.60 -6.70 -9.81
C LEU A 67 13.16 -8.15 -9.60
N ILE A 68 12.55 -8.48 -8.46
CA ILE A 68 12.17 -9.87 -8.10
C ILE A 68 11.07 -10.41 -9.04
N ASN A 69 10.17 -9.55 -9.52
CA ASN A 69 9.06 -9.96 -10.38
C ASN A 69 9.42 -10.03 -11.88
N ARG A 70 10.63 -9.64 -12.28
CA ARG A 70 11.09 -9.78 -13.67
C ARG A 70 11.71 -11.15 -13.86
N ARG A 71 11.03 -12.03 -14.60
CA ARG A 71 11.68 -13.22 -15.15
C ARG A 71 12.68 -12.76 -16.20
N LEU A 72 13.93 -13.16 -16.06
CA LEU A 72 14.91 -12.99 -17.13
C LEU A 72 14.43 -13.82 -18.32
N PRO A 73 14.52 -13.30 -19.56
CA PRO A 73 14.34 -14.13 -20.74
C PRO A 73 15.30 -15.32 -20.63
N THR A 74 14.77 -16.53 -20.62
CA THR A 74 15.62 -17.72 -20.70
C THR A 74 16.14 -17.79 -22.13
N ASP A 75 17.47 -17.89 -22.28
CA ASP A 75 18.19 -17.84 -23.57
C ASP A 75 17.72 -18.87 -24.63
N ALA A 76 16.85 -19.81 -24.25
CA ALA A 76 16.28 -20.85 -25.10
C ALA A 76 15.52 -20.32 -26.34
N HIS A 77 15.08 -19.06 -26.36
CA HIS A 77 14.38 -18.47 -27.51
C HIS A 77 15.27 -17.71 -28.50
N MET A 78 16.54 -17.44 -28.18
CA MET A 78 17.44 -16.69 -29.07
C MET A 78 18.09 -17.57 -30.15
N HIS A 79 18.08 -18.91 -30.00
CA HIS A 79 18.79 -19.81 -30.93
C HIS A 79 17.94 -20.33 -32.11
N ARG A 80 16.64 -19.99 -32.22
CA ARG A 80 15.73 -20.64 -33.18
C ARG A 80 15.38 -19.85 -34.44
N GLN A 81 16.01 -18.70 -34.71
CA GLN A 81 15.64 -17.84 -35.85
C GLN A 81 16.70 -17.68 -36.96
N HIS A 82 17.78 -18.47 -36.97
CA HIS A 82 18.81 -18.39 -38.03
C HIS A 82 18.92 -19.61 -38.96
N SER A 83 17.90 -20.47 -39.04
CA SER A 83 17.93 -21.64 -39.92
C SER A 83 16.67 -21.78 -40.77
N HIS A 84 16.42 -20.81 -41.66
CA HIS A 84 15.63 -21.05 -42.88
C HIS A 84 15.96 -20.02 -43.98
N THR A 85 17.10 -20.22 -44.66
CA THR A 85 17.24 -19.88 -46.08
C THR A 85 18.39 -20.71 -46.65
N GLN A 86 18.08 -21.78 -47.37
CA GLN A 86 18.73 -22.19 -48.63
C GLN A 86 18.17 -23.54 -49.09
N GLN A 87 17.48 -23.45 -50.24
CA GLN A 87 17.38 -24.37 -51.40
C GLN A 87 17.16 -25.86 -51.17
#